data_AF-A0A2J6NNA8-F1
#
_entry.id   AF-A0A2J6NNA8-F1
#
_cell.length_a   1.000
_cell.length_b   1.000
_cell.length_c   1.000
_cell.angle_alpha   90.00
_cell.angle_beta   90.00
_cell.angle_gamma   90.00
#
_symmetry.space_group_name_H-M   'P 1'
#
loop_
_entity.id
_entity.type
_entity.pdbx_description
1 polymer ?
#
loop_
_entity_poly.entity_id
_entity_poly.type
_entity_poly.pdbx_seq_one_letter_code
_entity_poly.pdbx_strand_id
1 'polypeptide(L)' 'MNRIKEELAQRDRIRQQVLQIRNTGETNMFDVENVKRLAYYYNCHDLIKYLNTDRAGYIKLILTGKFN' A
#
# COMPACT_ATOMS: atom_id res chain seq x y z
N MET A 1 7.10 -18.31 15.98
CA MET A 1 8.19 -17.44 15.48
C MET A 1 8.07 -17.07 13.99
N ASN A 2 7.40 -17.84 13.12
CA ASN A 2 7.34 -17.50 11.68
C ASN A 2 6.28 -16.45 11.31
N ARG A 3 5.08 -16.51 11.92
CA ARG A 3 3.93 -15.67 11.54
C ARG A 3 4.17 -14.16 11.70
N ILE A 4 4.82 -13.74 12.78
CA ILE A 4 5.14 -12.32 13.02
C ILE A 4 6.13 -11.80 11.96
N LYS A 5 7.13 -12.62 11.60
CA LYS A 5 8.13 -12.26 10.59
C LYS A 5 7.49 -12.11 9.21
N GLU A 6 6.58 -13.03 8.86
CA GLU A 6 5.81 -12.98 7.61
C GLU A 6 4.94 -11.73 7.54
N GLU A 7 4.27 -11.36 8.63
CA GLU A 7 3.44 -10.15 8.70
C GLU A 7 4.29 -8.87 8.54
N LEU A 8 5.44 -8.78 9.21
CA LEU A 8 6.34 -7.64 9.06
C LEU A 8 6.86 -7.53 7.62
N ALA A 9 7.26 -8.66 7.02
CA ALA A 9 7.69 -8.69 5.63
C ALA A 9 6.58 -8.26 4.66
N GLN A 10 5.32 -8.64 4.92
CA GLN A 10 4.17 -8.19 4.16
C GLN A 10 3.98 -6.66 4.26
N ARG A 11 4.05 -6.12 5.48
CA ARG A 11 3.93 -4.67 5.73
C ARG A 11 5.03 -3.90 4.99
N ASP A 12 6.25 -4.43 4.94
CA ASP A 12 7.36 -3.80 4.22
C ASP A 12 7.15 -3.83 2.71
N ARG A 13 6.63 -4.94 2.14
CA ARG A 13 6.24 -4.99 0.72
C ARG A 13 5.16 -3.97 0.38
N ILE A 14 4.14 -3.82 1.24
CA ILE A 14 3.10 -2.80 1.05
C ILE A 14 3.72 -1.40 1.04
N ARG A 15 4.63 -1.08 1.98
CA ARG A 15 5.30 0.23 1.99
C ARG A 15 6.10 0.49 0.72
N GLN A 16 6.87 -0.50 0.26
CA GLN A 16 7.65 -0.38 -0.98
C GLN A 16 6.75 -0.12 -2.19
N GLN A 17 5.63 -0.83 -2.29
CA GLN A 17 4.66 -0.64 -3.37
C GLN A 17 3.96 0.72 -3.29
N VAL A 18 3.61 1.20 -2.09
CA VAL A 18 3.09 2.57 -1.91
C VAL A 18 4.11 3.61 -2.36
N LEU A 19 5.39 3.45 -2.00
CA LEU A 19 6.45 4.35 -2.42
C LEU A 19 6.69 4.28 -3.94
N GLN A 20 6.58 3.10 -4.55
CA GLN A 20 6.64 2.95 -6.00
C GLN A 20 5.58 3.80 -6.69
N ILE A 21 4.31 3.70 -6.28
CA ILE A 21 3.23 4.53 -6.84
C ILE A 21 3.46 6.02 -6.54
N ARG A 22 3.85 6.36 -5.32
CA ARG A 22 4.11 7.75 -4.94
C ARG A 22 5.22 8.38 -5.79
N ASN A 23 6.27 7.64 -6.08
CA ASN A 23 7.43 8.13 -6.84
C ASN A 23 7.11 8.34 -8.33
N THR A 24 6.03 7.77 -8.87
CA THR A 24 5.61 8.08 -10.25
C THR A 24 5.03 9.48 -10.38
N GLY A 25 4.45 10.01 -9.30
CA GLY A 25 3.78 11.32 -9.30
C GLY A 25 2.50 11.38 -10.14
N GLU A 26 1.99 10.24 -10.62
CA GLU A 26 0.84 10.19 -11.55
C GLU A 26 -0.52 10.43 -10.89
N THR A 27 -0.63 10.24 -9.57
CA THR A 27 -1.89 10.43 -8.85
C THR A 27 -1.67 10.97 -7.44
N ASN A 28 -2.70 11.60 -6.89
CA ASN A 28 -2.73 11.96 -5.49
C ASN A 28 -2.86 10.68 -4.64
N MET A 29 -2.02 10.49 -3.63
CA MET A 29 -2.04 9.27 -2.82
C MET A 29 -3.33 9.08 -2.00
N PHE A 30 -4.19 10.11 -1.86
CA PHE A 30 -5.52 10.01 -1.28
C PHE A 30 -6.62 9.63 -2.30
N ASP A 31 -6.33 9.70 -3.60
CA ASP A 31 -7.19 9.17 -4.64
C ASP A 31 -7.02 7.65 -4.74
N VAL A 32 -7.67 6.96 -3.80
CA VAL A 32 -7.53 5.51 -3.63
C VAL A 32 -7.88 4.73 -4.89
N GLU A 33 -8.84 5.18 -5.68
CA GLU A 33 -9.26 4.46 -6.89
C GLU A 33 -8.18 4.55 -7.97
N ASN A 34 -7.60 5.73 -8.18
CA ASN A 34 -6.48 5.87 -9.11
C ASN A 34 -5.19 5.20 -8.60
N VAL A 35 -4.91 5.24 -7.29
CA VAL A 35 -3.80 4.46 -6.70
C VAL A 35 -4.00 2.97 -6.96
N LYS A 36 -5.21 2.45 -6.80
CA LYS A 36 -5.53 1.03 -7.07
C LYS A 36 -5.34 0.69 -8.55
N ARG A 37 -5.78 1.56 -9.46
CA ARG A 37 -5.57 1.41 -10.91
C ARG A 37 -4.08 1.32 -11.25
N LEU A 38 -3.27 2.24 -10.72
CA LEU A 38 -1.81 2.20 -10.91
C LEU A 38 -1.18 0.98 -10.24
N ALA A 39 -1.65 0.57 -9.06
CA ALA A 39 -1.19 -0.63 -8.39
C ALA A 39 -1.42 -1.89 -9.25
N TYR A 40 -2.54 -1.98 -9.97
CA TYR A 40 -2.75 -3.04 -10.98
C TYR A 40 -1.75 -2.94 -12.14
N TYR A 41 -1.55 -1.75 -12.69
CA TYR A 41 -0.61 -1.52 -13.79
C TYR A 41 0.84 -1.91 -13.42
N TYR A 42 1.27 -1.59 -12.20
CA TYR A 42 2.61 -1.85 -11.69
C TYR A 42 2.76 -3.21 -10.97
N ASN A 43 1.76 -4.09 -11.01
CA ASN A 43 1.76 -5.40 -10.35
C ASN A 43 2.01 -5.35 -8.83
N CYS A 44 1.50 -4.31 -8.16
CA CYS A 44 1.59 -4.14 -6.72
C CYS A 44 0.53 -4.98 -5.98
N HIS A 45 0.66 -6.30 -6.03
CA HIS A 45 -0.36 -7.25 -5.53
C HIS A 45 -0.70 -7.08 -4.04
N ASP A 46 0.31 -6.80 -3.20
CA ASP A 46 0.12 -6.64 -1.76
C ASP A 46 -0.62 -5.35 -1.42
N LEU A 47 -0.31 -4.26 -2.14
CA LEU A 47 -1.03 -3.00 -2.04
C LEU A 47 -2.47 -3.13 -2.54
N ILE A 48 -2.71 -3.80 -3.68
CA ILE A 48 -4.08 -4.04 -4.17
C ILE A 48 -4.91 -4.77 -3.12
N LYS A 49 -4.37 -5.84 -2.54
CA LYS A 49 -5.04 -6.59 -1.47
C LYS A 49 -5.32 -5.68 -0.27
N TYR A 50 -4.33 -4.90 0.16
CA TYR A 50 -4.47 -4.00 1.29
C TYR A 50 -5.54 -2.92 1.08
N LEU A 51 -5.59 -2.31 -0.11
CA LEU A 51 -6.61 -1.32 -0.48
C LEU A 51 -8.03 -1.91 -0.48
N ASN A 52 -8.17 -3.19 -0.82
CA ASN A 52 -9.46 -3.89 -0.78
C ASN A 52 -9.88 -4.26 0.64
N THR A 53 -8.93 -4.57 1.53
CA THR A 53 -9.23 -5.08 2.88
C THR A 53 -9.30 -3.99 3.95
N ASP A 54 -8.43 -2.98 3.87
CA ASP A 54 -8.31 -1.92 4.89
C ASP A 54 -7.98 -0.56 4.26
N ARG A 55 -9.00 0.04 3.64
CA ARG A 55 -8.88 1.40 3.09
C ARG A 55 -8.55 2.44 4.16
N ALA A 56 -9.10 2.32 5.37
CA ALA A 56 -8.85 3.26 6.46
C ALA A 56 -7.39 3.19 6.92
N GLY A 57 -6.84 1.99 7.06
CA GLY A 57 -5.42 1.75 7.36
C GLY A 57 -4.49 2.28 6.27
N TYR A 58 -4.89 2.20 4.99
CA TYR A 58 -4.13 2.85 3.91
C TYR A 58 -4.08 4.37 4.08
N ILE A 59 -5.21 5.02 4.35
CA ILE A 59 -5.24 6.48 4.57
C ILE A 59 -4.37 6.87 5.77
N LYS A 60 -4.43 6.11 6.86
CA LYS A 60 -3.55 6.33 8.03
C LYS A 60 -2.07 6.13 7.68
N LEU A 61 -1.74 5.12 6.87
CA LEU A 61 -0.37 4.88 6.39
C LEU A 61 0.15 6.10 5.61
N ILE A 62 -0.65 6.68 4.72
CA ILE A 62 -0.28 7.89 3.97
C ILE A 62 -0.08 9.09 4.90
N LEU A 63 -0.95 9.26 5.91
CA LEU A 63 -0.87 10.38 6.84
C LEU A 63 0.28 10.27 7.85
N THR A 64 0.58 9.07 8.32
CA THR A 64 1.42 8.86 9.53
C THR A 64 2.63 7.97 9.31
N GLY A 65 2.72 7.26 8.18
CA GLY A 65 3.72 6.22 7.93
C GLY A 65 3.54 4.93 8.75
N LYS A 66 2.47 4.83 9.55
CA LYS A 66 2.20 3.69 10.44
C LYS A 66 1.02 2.87 9.93
N PHE A 67 1.16 1.54 10.05
CA PHE A 67 0.03 0.61 9.92
C PHE A 67 -0.87 0.68 11.16
N ASN A 68 -2.12 0.26 11.01
CA ASN A 68 -2.97 -0.06 12.16
C ASN A 68 -2.46 -1.28 12.93
#